data_AF-A0A1P8M8C1-F1
#
_entry.id   AF-A0A1P8M8C1-F1
#
_cell.length_a   1.000
_cell.length_b   1.000
_cell.length_c   1.000
_cell.angle_alpha   90.00
_cell.angle_beta   90.00
_cell.angle_gamma   90.00
#
_symmetry.space_group_name_H-M   'P 1'
#
loop_
_entity.id
_entity.type
_entity.pdbx_description
1 polymer ?
#
loop_
_entity_poly.entity_id
_entity_poly.type
_entity_poly.pdbx_seq_one_letter_code
_entity_poly.pdbx_strand_id
1 'polypeptide(L)'
;MTQGQRLRQYANVLNASTPLGLVLAGLAGTRTFRGPRGLIVATGYRWRLPLAGAFTVGNVVIFRADADTAMTGRVLLGHEERHSTQYAWCLGLPFLLLYFAAAAWSALRYGDPASGNPFERHAGLEAGGYVDRRRRINRRHRAGRKLSVDRRRRHG
;
A
#
# COMPACT_ATOMS: atom_id res chain seq x y z
N MET A 1 7.48 13.76 16.85
CA MET A 1 8.12 13.05 15.71
C MET A 1 9.38 12.39 16.22
N THR A 2 9.60 11.12 15.90
CA THR A 2 10.83 10.40 16.24
C THR A 2 11.96 10.77 15.28
N GLN A 3 13.21 10.44 15.64
CA GLN A 3 14.37 10.64 14.75
C GLN A 3 14.21 9.89 13.42
N GLY A 4 13.70 8.66 13.45
CA GLY A 4 13.42 7.89 12.23
C GLY A 4 12.38 8.53 11.32
N GLN A 5 11.35 9.17 11.87
CA GLN A 5 10.35 9.90 11.08
C GLN A 5 10.94 11.15 10.40
N ARG A 6 11.87 11.83 11.08
CA ARG A 6 12.62 12.96 10.49
C ARG A 6 13.53 12.47 9.36
N LEU A 7 14.30 11.40 9.58
CA LEU A 7 15.18 10.84 8.56
C LEU A 7 14.40 10.45 7.30
N ARG A 8 13.26 9.77 7.46
CA ARG A 8 12.33 9.44 6.36
C ARG A 8 11.89 10.68 5.60
N GLN A 9 11.50 11.74 6.31
CA GLN A 9 11.08 12.99 5.68
C GLN A 9 12.21 13.61 4.86
N TYR A 10 13.42 13.69 5.41
CA TYR A 10 14.57 14.22 4.68
C TYR A 10 14.92 13.36 3.47
N ALA A 11 14.98 12.04 3.63
CA ALA A 11 15.24 11.11 2.52
C ALA A 11 14.22 11.29 1.38
N ASN A 12 12.93 11.43 1.71
CA ASN A 12 11.88 11.62 0.72
C ASN A 12 11.83 13.01 0.11
N VAL A 13 12.42 14.02 0.74
CA VAL A 13 12.64 15.33 0.12
C VAL A 13 13.84 15.25 -0.83
N LEU A 14 14.95 14.65 -0.38
CA LEU A 14 16.18 14.52 -1.15
C LEU A 14 16.00 13.67 -2.40
N ASN A 15 15.21 12.59 -2.34
CA ASN A 15 14.89 11.75 -3.50
C ASN A 15 13.76 12.32 -4.38
N ALA A 16 13.35 13.57 -4.14
CA ALA A 16 12.30 14.30 -4.85
C ALA A 16 10.88 13.68 -4.82
N SER A 17 10.65 12.58 -4.11
CA SER A 17 9.32 11.95 -4.04
C SER A 17 8.29 12.81 -3.31
N THR A 18 8.68 13.53 -2.25
CA THR A 18 7.78 14.44 -1.53
C THR A 18 7.41 15.66 -2.37
N PRO A 19 8.38 16.38 -3.00
CA PRO A 19 8.05 17.39 -4.01
C PRO A 19 7.11 16.87 -5.10
N LEU A 20 7.36 15.68 -5.65
CA LEU A 20 6.49 15.06 -6.65
C LEU A 20 5.07 14.83 -6.13
N GLY A 21 4.93 14.32 -4.91
CA GLY A 21 3.63 14.13 -4.26
C GLY A 21 2.87 15.44 -4.07
N LEU A 22 3.57 16.53 -3.73
CA LEU A 22 2.98 17.87 -3.59
C LEU A 22 2.54 18.45 -4.94
N VAL A 23 3.36 18.29 -5.99
CA VAL A 23 2.99 18.68 -7.35
C VAL A 23 1.74 17.92 -7.79
N LEU A 24 1.69 16.61 -7.58
CA LEU A 24 0.54 15.79 -7.92
C LEU A 24 -0.72 16.21 -7.13
N ALA A 25 -0.58 16.47 -5.84
CA ALA A 25 -1.65 16.99 -5.00
C ALA A 25 -2.18 18.35 -5.50
N GLY A 26 -1.28 19.25 -5.90
CA GLY A 26 -1.62 20.55 -6.48
C GLY A 26 -2.35 20.42 -7.82
N LEU A 27 -1.83 19.61 -8.75
CA LEU A 27 -2.47 19.35 -10.04
C LEU A 27 -3.86 18.72 -9.90
N ALA A 28 -4.04 17.88 -8.88
CA ALA A 28 -5.32 17.26 -8.58
C ALA A 28 -6.31 18.18 -7.84
N GLY A 29 -5.91 19.42 -7.50
CA GLY A 29 -6.74 20.37 -6.76
C GLY A 29 -7.08 19.93 -5.34
N THR A 30 -6.23 19.08 -4.75
CA THR A 30 -6.47 18.54 -3.40
C THR A 30 -6.12 19.56 -2.32
N ARG A 31 -6.78 19.45 -1.16
CA ARG A 31 -6.46 20.28 0.01
C ARG A 31 -5.38 19.61 0.83
N THR A 32 -4.23 20.27 0.97
CA THR A 32 -3.08 19.73 1.72
C THR A 32 -3.00 20.31 3.12
N PHE A 33 -2.74 19.46 4.11
CA PHE A 33 -2.48 19.84 5.50
C PHE A 33 -1.43 18.93 6.15
N ARG A 34 -0.85 19.37 7.26
CA ARG A 34 0.14 18.58 7.99
C ARG A 34 -0.54 17.45 8.76
N GLY A 35 -0.16 16.22 8.45
CA GLY A 35 -0.58 15.03 9.17
C GLY A 35 0.38 14.67 10.32
N PRO A 36 0.02 13.66 11.12
CA PRO A 36 0.88 13.18 12.18
C PRO A 36 2.17 12.58 11.61
N ARG A 37 3.23 12.51 12.43
CA ARG A 37 4.46 11.74 12.14
C ARG A 37 5.25 12.25 10.91
N GLY A 38 5.09 13.53 10.57
CA GLY A 38 5.79 14.17 9.45
C GLY A 38 5.19 13.86 8.07
N LEU A 39 3.96 13.34 8.04
CA LEU A 39 3.21 13.16 6.81
C LEU A 39 2.54 14.46 6.38
N ILE A 40 2.33 14.60 5.09
CA ILE A 40 1.46 15.63 4.50
C ILE A 40 0.24 14.89 4.00
N VAL A 41 -0.94 15.31 4.41
CA VAL A 41 -2.20 14.69 3.98
C VAL A 41 -2.85 15.61 2.96
N ALA A 42 -3.23 15.04 1.82
CA ALA A 42 -3.92 15.72 0.75
C ALA A 42 -5.29 15.06 0.57
N THR A 43 -6.37 15.82 0.52
CA THR A 43 -7.75 15.27 0.48
C THR A 43 -8.58 15.81 -0.66
N GLY A 44 -9.65 15.10 -1.00
CA GLY A 44 -10.54 15.47 -2.10
C GLY A 44 -10.01 15.08 -3.48
N TYR A 45 -9.22 14.01 -3.58
CA TYR A 45 -8.73 13.52 -4.87
C TYR A 45 -9.86 12.98 -5.75
N ARG A 46 -10.05 13.58 -6.93
CA ARG A 46 -11.19 13.29 -7.82
C ARG A 46 -10.85 12.58 -9.12
N TRP A 47 -9.57 12.40 -9.45
CA TRP A 47 -9.20 11.73 -10.70
C TRP A 47 -9.63 10.26 -10.69
N ARG A 48 -9.81 9.69 -11.89
CA ARG A 48 -10.31 8.30 -12.06
C ARG A 48 -9.32 7.25 -11.58
N LEU A 49 -8.03 7.53 -11.66
CA LEU A 49 -6.95 6.65 -11.25
C LEU A 49 -6.04 7.40 -10.28
N PRO A 50 -5.50 6.74 -9.23
CA PRO A 50 -5.74 5.34 -8.85
C PRO A 50 -7.10 5.11 -8.16
N LEU A 51 -7.64 3.89 -8.31
CA LEU A 51 -8.93 3.43 -7.72
C LEU A 51 -8.83 3.11 -6.21
N ALA A 52 -7.72 3.43 -5.56
CA ALA A 52 -7.51 3.21 -4.13
C ALA A 52 -8.13 4.35 -3.29
N GLY A 53 -8.59 4.04 -2.08
CA GLY A 53 -9.17 5.04 -1.17
C GLY A 53 -8.15 6.11 -0.71
N ALA A 54 -6.88 5.70 -0.61
CA ALA A 54 -5.73 6.57 -0.42
C ALA A 54 -4.50 5.97 -1.15
N PHE A 55 -3.48 6.79 -1.37
CA PHE A 55 -2.18 6.33 -1.83
C PHE A 55 -1.08 7.31 -1.38
N THR A 56 0.15 6.83 -1.33
CA THR A 56 1.31 7.61 -0.88
C THR A 56 2.27 7.93 -2.01
N VAL A 57 2.82 9.15 -2.00
CA VAL A 57 3.96 9.57 -2.82
C VAL A 57 4.96 10.31 -1.93
N GLY A 58 6.10 9.67 -1.62
CA GLY A 58 7.07 10.20 -0.66
C GLY A 58 6.46 10.32 0.74
N ASN A 59 6.40 11.53 1.29
CA ASN A 59 5.71 11.83 2.56
C ASN A 59 4.27 12.35 2.38
N VAL A 60 3.75 12.43 1.15
CA VAL A 60 2.41 12.92 0.85
C VAL A 60 1.45 11.75 0.73
N VAL A 61 0.43 11.71 1.59
CA VAL A 61 -0.65 10.74 1.57
C VAL A 61 -1.88 11.41 0.97
N ILE A 62 -2.35 10.90 -0.16
CA ILE A 62 -3.43 11.48 -0.95
C ILE A 62 -4.68 10.62 -0.78
N PHE A 63 -5.71 11.19 -0.17
CA PHE A 63 -7.00 10.58 0.06
C PHE A 63 -8.03 11.05 -0.98
N ARG A 64 -8.87 10.12 -1.42
CA ARG A 64 -10.08 10.45 -2.17
C ARG A 64 -11.16 11.10 -1.30
N ALA A 65 -11.23 10.65 -0.04
CA ALA A 65 -12.17 11.16 0.94
C ALA A 65 -11.84 12.60 1.39
N ASP A 66 -12.76 13.19 2.13
CA ASP A 66 -12.59 14.46 2.83
C ASP A 66 -11.61 14.37 4.02
N ALA A 67 -11.31 15.52 4.63
CA ALA A 67 -10.37 15.62 5.73
C ALA A 67 -10.81 14.89 7.00
N ASP A 68 -12.09 14.90 7.35
CA ASP A 68 -12.60 14.28 8.56
C ASP A 68 -12.53 12.74 8.44
N THR A 69 -12.92 12.22 7.28
CA THR A 69 -12.78 10.79 6.95
C THR A 69 -11.31 10.36 6.93
N ALA A 70 -10.41 11.18 6.37
CA ALA A 70 -8.98 10.86 6.33
C ALA A 70 -8.34 10.81 7.74
N MET A 71 -8.78 11.66 8.66
CA MET A 71 -8.24 11.75 10.02
C MET A 71 -8.79 10.69 10.98
N THR A 72 -10.01 10.21 10.75
CA THR A 72 -10.59 9.09 11.51
C THR A 72 -9.97 7.75 11.11
N GLY A 73 -9.52 7.61 9.86
CA GLY A 73 -8.87 6.41 9.31
C GLY A 73 -7.43 6.15 9.79
N ARG A 74 -7.19 6.09 11.10
CA ARG A 74 -5.83 5.89 11.68
C ARG A 74 -5.12 4.62 11.20
N VAL A 75 -5.87 3.54 10.97
CA VAL A 75 -5.35 2.27 10.47
C VAL A 75 -4.81 2.43 9.05
N LEU A 76 -5.62 3.00 8.15
CA LEU A 76 -5.21 3.29 6.77
C LEU A 76 -4.04 4.28 6.74
N LEU A 77 -4.06 5.33 7.56
CA LEU A 77 -2.95 6.26 7.67
C LEU A 77 -1.64 5.58 8.13
N GLY A 78 -1.72 4.58 9.02
CA GLY A 78 -0.58 3.77 9.43
C GLY A 78 -0.11 2.77 8.35
N HIS A 79 -0.96 2.39 7.42
CA HIS A 79 -0.59 1.64 6.21
C HIS A 79 0.18 2.55 5.24
N GLU A 80 -0.35 3.73 4.94
CA GLU A 80 0.27 4.74 4.07
C GLU A 80 1.61 5.27 4.61
N GLU A 81 1.77 5.39 5.94
CA GLU A 81 3.05 5.73 6.55
C GLU A 81 4.16 4.71 6.22
N ARG A 82 3.81 3.42 6.16
CA ARG A 82 4.79 2.37 5.81
C ARG A 82 5.21 2.49 4.36
N HIS A 83 4.30 2.81 3.45
CA HIS A 83 4.65 3.14 2.06
C HIS A 83 5.58 4.34 1.98
N SER A 84 5.37 5.36 2.80
CA SER A 84 6.29 6.49 2.85
C SER A 84 7.72 6.07 3.27
N THR A 85 7.84 5.10 4.18
CA THR A 85 9.14 4.53 4.54
C THR A 85 9.73 3.75 3.38
N GLN A 86 8.93 2.97 2.66
CA GLN A 86 9.38 2.25 1.47
C GLN A 86 9.90 3.19 0.37
N TYR A 87 9.26 4.33 0.15
CA TYR A 87 9.80 5.38 -0.74
C TYR A 87 11.21 5.83 -0.34
N ALA A 88 11.43 6.04 0.97
CA ALA A 88 12.73 6.48 1.48
C ALA A 88 13.82 5.43 1.23
N TRP A 89 13.48 4.14 1.45
CA TRP A 89 14.39 3.02 1.24
C TRP A 89 14.65 2.72 -0.24
N CYS A 90 13.66 2.90 -1.10
CA CYS A 90 13.75 2.66 -2.54
C CYS A 90 14.16 3.90 -3.35
N LEU A 91 14.70 4.94 -2.69
CA LEU A 91 15.21 6.17 -3.33
C LEU A 91 14.17 6.88 -4.22
N GLY A 92 12.91 6.91 -3.81
CA GLY A 92 11.87 7.68 -4.49
C GLY A 92 11.19 6.90 -5.62
N LEU A 93 11.35 7.35 -6.87
CA LEU A 93 10.67 6.79 -8.06
C LEU A 93 10.88 5.29 -8.30
N PRO A 94 12.05 4.67 -8.05
CA PRO A 94 12.22 3.24 -8.25
C PRO A 94 11.22 2.39 -7.46
N PHE A 95 10.73 2.90 -6.32
CA PHE A 95 9.65 2.28 -5.56
C PHE A 95 8.42 2.00 -6.42
N LEU A 96 7.95 2.98 -7.21
CA LEU A 96 6.74 2.83 -8.02
C LEU A 96 6.88 1.72 -9.04
N LEU A 97 8.04 1.64 -9.70
CA LEU A 97 8.32 0.59 -10.69
C LEU A 97 8.29 -0.80 -10.05
N LEU A 98 8.98 -0.95 -8.90
CA LEU A 98 9.01 -2.21 -8.16
C LEU A 98 7.62 -2.58 -7.62
N TYR A 99 6.88 -1.60 -7.12
CA TYR A 99 5.53 -1.79 -6.61
C TYR A 99 4.58 -2.26 -7.72
N PHE A 100 4.56 -1.59 -8.88
CA PHE A 100 3.69 -1.98 -10.00
C PHE A 100 4.08 -3.33 -10.59
N ALA A 101 5.38 -3.65 -10.68
CA ALA A 101 5.83 -4.98 -11.10
C ALA A 101 5.34 -6.07 -10.13
N ALA A 102 5.46 -5.83 -8.83
CA ALA A 102 4.97 -6.76 -7.81
C ALA A 102 3.45 -6.88 -7.80
N ALA A 103 2.73 -5.79 -8.01
CA ALA A 103 1.27 -5.77 -8.11
C ALA A 103 0.79 -6.54 -9.36
N ALA A 104 1.44 -6.34 -10.51
CA ALA A 104 1.15 -7.07 -11.74
C ALA A 104 1.41 -8.57 -11.57
N TRP A 105 2.54 -8.94 -10.99
CA TRP A 105 2.84 -10.34 -10.65
C TRP A 105 1.79 -10.96 -9.72
N SER A 106 1.38 -10.21 -8.69
CA SER A 106 0.33 -10.64 -7.78
C SER A 106 -1.00 -10.84 -8.49
N ALA A 107 -1.39 -9.90 -9.36
CA ALA A 107 -2.63 -9.97 -10.12
C ALA A 107 -2.65 -11.22 -11.03
N LEU A 108 -1.54 -11.49 -11.73
CA LEU A 108 -1.39 -12.67 -12.58
C LEU A 108 -1.45 -13.99 -11.77
N ARG A 109 -0.89 -14.01 -10.56
CA ARG A 109 -0.76 -15.26 -9.78
C ARG A 109 -1.92 -15.54 -8.83
N TYR A 110 -2.56 -14.50 -8.29
CA TYR A 110 -3.55 -14.58 -7.20
C TYR A 110 -4.90 -13.93 -7.55
N GLY A 111 -4.98 -13.22 -8.68
CA GLY A 111 -6.19 -12.52 -9.13
C GLY A 111 -6.45 -11.22 -8.36
N ASP A 112 -5.46 -10.68 -7.66
CA ASP A 112 -5.51 -9.39 -6.98
C ASP A 112 -4.10 -8.77 -6.86
N PRO A 113 -3.96 -7.44 -6.83
CA PRO A 113 -2.66 -6.77 -6.84
C PRO A 113 -1.90 -6.83 -5.50
N ALA A 114 -2.52 -7.29 -4.41
CA ALA A 114 -1.98 -7.12 -3.06
C ALA A 114 -1.44 -8.40 -2.41
N SER A 115 -2.15 -9.53 -2.54
CA SER A 115 -1.84 -10.80 -1.87
C SER A 115 -0.43 -11.33 -2.15
N GLY A 116 0.10 -11.03 -3.33
CA GLY A 116 1.43 -11.40 -3.79
C GLY A 116 2.47 -10.30 -3.72
N ASN A 117 2.08 -9.06 -3.44
CA ASN A 117 2.96 -7.92 -3.42
C ASN A 117 3.65 -7.79 -2.04
N PRO A 118 4.99 -7.89 -1.95
CA PRO A 118 5.71 -7.80 -0.68
C PRO A 118 5.56 -6.42 -0.03
N PHE A 119 5.39 -5.35 -0.82
CA PHE A 119 5.23 -3.99 -0.31
C PHE A 119 3.90 -3.83 0.44
N GLU A 120 2.81 -4.34 -0.14
CA GLU A 120 1.48 -4.39 0.46
C GLU A 120 1.45 -5.27 1.71
N ARG A 121 2.12 -6.41 1.67
CA ARG A 121 2.23 -7.30 2.82
C ARG A 121 3.01 -6.68 3.97
N HIS A 122 4.10 -5.98 3.66
CA HIS A 122 4.88 -5.25 4.65
C HIS A 122 4.10 -4.04 5.21
N ALA A 123 3.30 -3.38 4.36
CA ALA A 123 2.41 -2.29 4.77
C ALA A 123 1.22 -2.78 5.60
N GLY A 124 0.86 -4.06 5.49
CA GLY A 124 -0.25 -4.71 6.18
C GLY A 124 -1.50 -4.69 5.32
N LEU A 125 -1.83 -5.85 4.73
CA LEU A 125 -2.94 -6.01 3.79
C LEU A 125 -4.28 -5.56 4.37
N GLU A 126 -4.63 -6.05 5.56
CA GLU A 126 -5.92 -5.75 6.20
C GLU A 126 -6.06 -4.25 6.52
N ALA A 127 -4.94 -3.60 6.85
CA ALA A 127 -4.93 -2.16 7.11
C ALA A 127 -5.17 -1.32 5.84
N GLY A 128 -4.80 -1.85 4.68
CA GLY A 128 -5.12 -1.29 3.35
C GLY A 128 -6.46 -1.77 2.78
N GLY A 129 -7.22 -2.59 3.52
CA GLY A 129 -8.52 -3.13 3.08
C GLY A 129 -8.44 -4.40 2.21
N TYR A 130 -7.27 -5.04 2.12
CA TYR A 130 -7.07 -6.27 1.34
C TYR A 130 -7.17 -7.54 2.18
N VAL A 131 -7.74 -8.59 1.58
CA VAL A 131 -7.80 -9.95 2.15
C VAL A 131 -6.73 -10.83 1.52
N ASP A 132 -5.92 -11.50 2.32
CA ASP A 132 -4.85 -12.41 1.85
C ASP A 132 -5.43 -13.64 1.11
N ARG A 133 -5.40 -13.61 -0.22
CA ARG A 133 -5.88 -14.71 -1.08
C ARG A 133 -4.91 -15.89 -1.17
N ARG A 134 -3.62 -15.71 -0.86
CA ARG A 134 -2.63 -16.83 -0.85
C ARG A 134 -3.03 -17.87 0.17
N ARG A 135 -3.44 -17.44 1.37
CA ARG A 135 -3.92 -18.33 2.43
C ARG A 135 -5.09 -19.19 1.97
N ARG A 136 -6.02 -18.63 1.20
CA ARG A 136 -7.18 -19.34 0.65
C ARG A 136 -6.77 -20.41 -0.36
N ILE A 137 -5.85 -20.10 -1.28
CA ILE A 137 -5.35 -21.06 -2.28
C ILE A 137 -4.56 -22.20 -1.62
N ASN A 138 -3.68 -21.88 -0.67
CA ASN A 138 -2.91 -22.90 0.06
C ASN A 138 -3.80 -23.85 0.88
N ARG A 139 -4.88 -23.33 1.49
CA ARG A 139 -5.88 -24.17 2.18
C ARG A 139 -6.58 -25.12 1.22
N ARG A 140 -7.00 -24.65 0.04
CA ARG A 140 -7.64 -25.50 -0.99
C ARG A 140 -6.71 -26.60 -1.49
N HIS A 141 -5.46 -26.28 -1.80
CA HIS A 141 -4.47 -27.29 -2.22
C HIS A 141 -4.22 -28.35 -1.13
N ARG A 142 -4.11 -27.94 0.14
CA ARG A 142 -3.93 -28.88 1.26
C ARG A 142 -5.16 -29.78 1.47
N ALA A 143 -6.38 -29.23 1.36
CA ALA A 143 -7.61 -30.01 1.48
C ALA A 143 -7.75 -31.04 0.35
N GLY A 144 -7.49 -30.65 -0.92
CA GLY A 144 -7.51 -31.57 -2.06
C GLY A 144 -6.48 -32.69 -1.94
N ARG A 145 -5.27 -32.39 -1.43
CA ARG A 145 -4.26 -33.40 -1.13
C ARG A 145 -4.69 -34.38 -0.05
N LYS A 146 -5.31 -33.92 1.04
CA LYS A 146 -5.81 -34.81 2.12
C LYS A 146 -6.89 -35.76 1.59
N LEU A 147 -7.83 -35.26 0.80
CA LEU A 147 -8.89 -36.08 0.19
C LEU A 147 -8.31 -37.14 -0.75
N SER A 148 -7.29 -36.80 -1.54
CA SER A 148 -6.63 -37.78 -2.44
C SER A 148 -5.88 -38.88 -1.69
N VAL A 149 -5.28 -38.58 -0.53
CA VAL A 149 -4.56 -39.58 0.29
C VAL A 149 -5.55 -40.52 0.99
N ASP A 150 -6.64 -39.99 1.54
CA ASP A 150 -7.66 -40.78 2.23
C ASP A 150 -8.37 -41.75 1.27
N ARG A 151 -8.62 -41.31 0.03
CA ARG A 151 -9.21 -42.16 -1.02
C ARG A 151 -8.30 -43.30 -1.46
N ARG A 152 -6.97 -43.12 -1.43
CA ARG A 152 -6.00 -44.19 -1.72
C ARG A 152 -5.90 -45.23 -0.60
N ARG A 153 -6.10 -44.83 0.67
CA ARG A 153 -6.04 -45.75 1.82
C ARG A 153 -7.28 -46.60 2.01
N ARG A 154 -8.42 -46.22 1.43
CA ARG A 154 -9.68 -47.00 1.50
C ARG A 154 -9.82 -48.07 0.42
N HIS A 155 -8.93 -48.09 -0.57
CA HIS A 155 -9.00 -49.00 -1.72
C HIS A 155 -7.71 -49.84 -1.92
N GLY A 156 -6.84 -49.89 -0.92
CA GLY A 156 -5.69 -50.79 -0.85
C GLY A 156 -5.67 -51.49 0.49
#